data_AF-R7VAP6-F1
#
_entry.id   AF-R7VAP6-F1
#
_cell.length_a   1.000
_cell.length_b   1.000
_cell.length_c   1.000
_cell.angle_alpha   90.00
_cell.angle_beta   90.00
_cell.angle_gamma   90.00
#
_symmetry.space_group_name_H-M   'P 1'
#
loop_
_entity.id
_entity.type
_entity.pdbx_description
1 polymer ?
#
loop_
_entity_poly.entity_id
_entity_poly.type
_entity_poly.pdbx_seq_one_letter_code
_entity_poly.pdbx_strand_id
1 'polypeptide(L)'
;QGKSWKQELWTFLKQYRATPHSSTGIVPAEALYGRNIETEIPSMLKTHPEKDLREKDEEFKRKMKRYADQKRRVRMSDIKVNDKVLLSNVKRNAADPPFYPEVETVLQRKGDMITSSN
;
A
#
# COMPACT_ATOMS: atom_id res chain seq x y z
N GLN A 1 27.71 -16.08 -15.17
CA GLN A 1 27.23 -15.42 -13.93
C GLN A 1 28.24 -14.31 -13.58
N GLY A 2 27.78 -13.12 -13.18
CA GLY A 2 28.64 -11.93 -13.03
C GLY A 2 28.07 -10.63 -13.64
N LYS A 3 26.78 -10.60 -13.99
CA LYS A 3 26.16 -9.38 -14.51
C LYS A 3 25.93 -8.37 -13.39
N SER A 4 26.11 -7.08 -13.69
CA SER A 4 25.84 -6.01 -12.72
C SER A 4 24.35 -5.99 -12.35
N TRP A 5 24.05 -6.10 -11.06
CA TRP A 5 22.67 -6.06 -10.56
C TRP A 5 21.94 -4.79 -11.00
N LYS A 6 22.66 -3.68 -11.14
CA LYS A 6 22.09 -2.41 -11.61
C LYS A 6 21.63 -2.52 -13.05
N GLN A 7 22.42 -3.13 -13.93
CA GLN A 7 22.05 -3.34 -15.34
C GLN A 7 20.84 -4.28 -15.45
N GLU A 8 20.83 -5.37 -14.69
CA GLU A 8 19.70 -6.31 -14.64
C GLU A 8 18.42 -5.64 -14.12
N LEU A 9 18.53 -4.77 -13.10
CA LEU A 9 17.39 -3.99 -12.62
C LEU A 9 16.83 -3.06 -13.71
N TRP A 10 17.68 -2.41 -14.50
CA TRP A 10 17.23 -1.58 -15.62
C TRP A 10 16.48 -2.39 -16.68
N THR A 11 17.00 -3.56 -17.03
CA THR A 11 16.34 -4.48 -17.97
C THR A 11 14.98 -4.92 -17.44
N PHE A 12 14.91 -5.33 -16.18
CA PHE A 12 13.65 -5.71 -15.52
C PHE A 12 12.65 -4.56 -15.52
N LEU A 13 13.07 -3.35 -15.12
CA LEU A 13 12.19 -2.20 -15.05
C LEU A 13 11.66 -1.78 -16.43
N LYS A 14 12.46 -1.93 -17.50
CA LYS A 14 12.01 -1.69 -18.87
C LYS A 14 10.87 -2.64 -19.25
N GLN A 15 11.04 -3.93 -18.95
CA GLN A 15 10.03 -4.97 -19.25
C GLN A 15 8.76 -4.80 -18.40
N TYR A 16 8.91 -4.55 -17.09
CA TYR A 16 7.78 -4.29 -16.19
C TYR A 16 6.96 -3.10 -16.66
N ARG A 17 7.62 -2.00 -17.07
CA ARG A 17 6.95 -0.80 -17.57
C ARG A 17 6.26 -0.97 -18.91
N ALA A 18 6.57 -2.00 -19.69
CA ALA A 18 5.98 -2.26 -21.00
C ALA A 18 4.95 -3.40 -21.01
N THR A 19 4.78 -4.11 -19.89
CA THR A 19 3.86 -5.24 -19.76
C THR A 19 2.58 -4.79 -19.06
N PRO A 20 1.38 -5.17 -19.53
CA PRO A 20 0.13 -4.89 -18.84
C PRO A 20 0.14 -5.38 -17.39
N HIS A 21 -0.20 -4.51 -16.44
CA HIS A 21 -0.21 -4.87 -15.02
C HIS A 21 -1.45 -5.71 -14.67
N SER A 22 -1.32 -6.70 -13.79
CA SER A 22 -2.40 -7.65 -13.48
C SER A 22 -3.63 -7.03 -12.80
N SER A 23 -3.47 -5.92 -12.09
CA SER A 23 -4.57 -5.21 -11.43
C SER A 23 -5.34 -4.28 -12.38
N THR A 24 -4.63 -3.47 -13.15
CA THR A 24 -5.25 -2.42 -13.96
C THR A 24 -5.46 -2.83 -15.41
N GLY A 25 -4.75 -3.87 -15.88
CA GLY A 25 -4.74 -4.28 -17.29
C GLY A 25 -4.01 -3.31 -18.22
N ILE A 26 -3.50 -2.19 -17.69
CA ILE A 26 -2.79 -1.15 -18.43
C ILE A 26 -1.30 -1.24 -18.13
N VAL A 27 -0.50 -0.88 -19.12
CA VAL A 27 0.95 -0.84 -19.03
C VAL A 27 1.38 0.31 -18.10
N PRO A 28 2.31 0.11 -17.14
CA PRO A 28 2.69 1.17 -16.19
C PRO A 28 3.24 2.44 -16.84
N ALA A 29 3.99 2.32 -17.95
CA ALA A 29 4.45 3.47 -18.71
C ALA A 29 3.30 4.25 -19.36
N GLU A 30 2.29 3.55 -19.87
CA GLU A 30 1.11 4.17 -20.48
C GLU A 30 0.27 4.88 -19.42
N ALA A 31 0.04 4.26 -18.27
CA ALA A 31 -0.67 4.88 -17.15
C ALA A 31 -0.01 6.17 -16.63
N LEU A 32 1.31 6.30 -16.78
CA LEU A 32 2.08 7.44 -16.26
C LEU A 32 2.37 8.51 -17.32
N TYR A 33 2.65 8.12 -18.55
CA TYR A 33 3.04 9.03 -19.64
C TYR A 33 1.97 9.21 -20.72
N GLY A 34 0.86 8.46 -20.68
CA GLY A 34 -0.18 8.46 -21.71
C GLY A 34 0.26 7.90 -23.07
N ARG A 35 1.44 7.27 -23.14
CA ARG A 35 1.99 6.68 -24.37
C ARG A 35 2.55 5.29 -24.11
N ASN A 36 2.44 4.44 -25.11
CA ASN A 36 3.04 3.12 -25.09
C ASN A 36 4.54 3.21 -25.41
N ILE A 37 5.38 2.46 -24.68
CA ILE A 37 6.81 2.36 -24.97
C ILE A 37 7.00 1.15 -25.88
N GLU A 38 7.54 1.38 -27.08
CA GLU A 38 7.91 0.28 -27.97
C GLU A 38 9.06 -0.53 -27.35
N THR A 39 8.84 -1.84 -27.31
CA THR A 39 9.88 -2.81 -26.96
C THR A 39 10.22 -3.67 -28.16
N GLU A 40 11.10 -4.65 -28.00
CA GLU A 40 11.50 -5.57 -29.07
C GLU A 40 10.31 -6.31 -29.70
N ILE A 41 9.19 -6.41 -28.96
CA ILE A 41 7.92 -6.91 -29.46
C ILE A 41 6.96 -5.72 -29.61
N PRO A 42 6.40 -5.49 -30.82
CA PRO A 42 5.37 -4.49 -31.03
C PRO A 42 4.14 -4.77 -30.16
N SER A 43 3.62 -3.74 -29.52
CA SER A 43 2.40 -3.86 -28.73
C SER A 43 1.19 -3.89 -29.67
N MET A 44 0.33 -4.91 -29.50
CA MET A 44 -0.98 -4.92 -30.16
C MET A 44 -1.84 -3.83 -29.52
N LEU A 45 -2.10 -2.75 -30.26
CA LEU A 45 -2.86 -1.59 -29.81
C LEU A 45 -4.18 -2.03 -29.14
N LYS A 46 -4.29 -1.81 -27.83
CA LYS A 46 -5.56 -1.84 -27.13
C LYS A 46 -5.88 -0.43 -26.70
N THR A 47 -6.83 0.21 -27.38
CA THR A 47 -7.42 1.47 -26.93
C THR A 47 -8.24 1.19 -25.68
N HIS A 48 -7.67 1.44 -24.50
CA HIS A 48 -8.42 1.39 -23.26
C HIS A 48 -8.86 2.82 -22.86
N PRO A 49 -10.16 3.06 -22.65
CA PRO A 49 -10.63 4.38 -22.22
C PRO A 49 -10.11 4.66 -20.81
N GLU A 50 -9.44 5.80 -20.64
CA GLU A 50 -8.77 6.25 -19.40
C GLU A 50 -9.70 6.26 -18.17
N LYS A 51 -11.02 6.44 -18.38
CA LYS A 51 -12.05 6.38 -17.32
C LYS A 51 -12.10 5.02 -16.60
N ASP A 52 -11.79 3.93 -17.29
CA ASP A 52 -11.80 2.56 -16.74
C ASP A 52 -10.63 2.31 -15.76
N LEU A 53 -9.52 3.04 -15.89
CA LEU A 53 -8.32 2.81 -15.07
C LEU A 53 -8.53 3.14 -13.59
N ARG A 54 -9.12 4.32 -13.29
CA ARG A 54 -9.32 4.76 -11.90
C ARG A 54 -10.29 3.86 -11.17
N GLU A 55 -11.40 3.51 -11.82
CA GLU A 55 -12.43 2.62 -11.26
C GLU A 55 -11.85 1.23 -10.97
N LYS A 56 -11.09 0.65 -11.92
CA LYS A 56 -10.39 -0.62 -11.71
C LYS A 56 -9.36 -0.55 -10.58
N ASP A 57 -8.55 0.50 -10.54
CA ASP A 57 -7.56 0.67 -9.47
C ASP A 57 -8.23 0.77 -8.09
N GLU A 58 -9.30 1.54 -7.96
CA GLU A 58 -10.11 1.63 -6.74
C GLU A 58 -10.73 0.29 -6.35
N GLU A 59 -11.25 -0.46 -7.32
CA GLU A 59 -11.81 -1.79 -7.08
C GLU A 59 -10.74 -2.77 -6.55
N PHE A 60 -9.58 -2.83 -7.19
CA PHE A 60 -8.48 -3.70 -6.78
C PHE A 60 -7.92 -3.28 -5.41
N LYS A 61 -7.76 -1.98 -5.14
CA LYS A 61 -7.36 -1.48 -3.81
C LYS A 61 -8.37 -1.90 -2.74
N ARG A 62 -9.67 -1.77 -3.02
CA ARG A 62 -10.74 -2.22 -2.10
C ARG A 62 -10.72 -3.73 -1.87
N LYS A 63 -10.49 -4.53 -2.91
CA LYS A 63 -10.33 -5.99 -2.80
C LYS A 63 -9.10 -6.36 -1.96
N MET A 64 -7.97 -5.71 -2.21
CA MET A 64 -6.72 -5.94 -1.47
C MET A 64 -6.88 -5.56 0.01
N LYS A 65 -7.55 -4.44 0.30
CA LYS A 65 -7.90 -4.02 1.65
C LYS A 65 -8.77 -5.06 2.35
N ARG A 66 -9.87 -5.49 1.73
CA ARG A 66 -10.76 -6.52 2.29
C ARG A 66 -10.02 -7.82 2.61
N TYR A 67 -9.16 -8.28 1.70
CA TYR A 67 -8.35 -9.48 1.93
C TYR A 67 -7.37 -9.31 3.09
N ALA A 68 -6.65 -8.19 3.14
CA ALA A 68 -5.71 -7.89 4.22
C ALA A 68 -6.42 -7.79 5.58
N ASP A 69 -7.55 -7.08 5.63
CA ASP A 69 -8.37 -6.91 6.82
C ASP A 69 -8.90 -8.25 7.33
N GLN A 70 -9.42 -9.09 6.43
CA GLN A 70 -9.91 -10.42 6.77
C GLN A 70 -8.78 -11.34 7.29
N LYS A 71 -7.64 -11.37 6.58
CA LYS A 71 -6.49 -12.20 6.94
C LYS A 71 -5.90 -11.81 8.30
N ARG A 72 -5.82 -10.52 8.57
CA ARG A 72 -5.33 -9.97 9.85
C ARG A 72 -6.41 -9.92 10.94
N ARG A 73 -7.64 -10.31 10.62
CA ARG A 73 -8.82 -10.24 11.52
C ARG A 73 -8.96 -8.84 12.13
N VAL A 74 -8.80 -7.82 11.31
CA VAL A 74 -8.90 -6.42 11.73
C VAL A 74 -10.27 -6.15 12.33
N ARG A 75 -10.28 -5.50 13.49
CA ARG A 75 -11.49 -5.02 14.16
C ARG A 75 -11.42 -3.51 14.27
N MET A 76 -12.56 -2.86 14.14
CA MET A 76 -12.67 -1.43 14.43
C MET A 76 -12.38 -1.18 15.91
N SER A 77 -11.65 -0.11 16.20
CA SER A 77 -11.42 0.33 17.57
C SER A 77 -12.54 1.28 18.02
N ASP A 78 -13.06 1.04 19.22
CA ASP A 78 -14.13 1.86 19.82
C ASP A 78 -13.60 3.07 20.61
N ILE A 79 -12.29 3.33 20.54
CA ILE A 79 -11.61 4.42 21.27
C ILE A 79 -12.10 5.79 20.79
N LYS A 80 -12.49 6.63 21.74
CA LYS A 80 -13.00 7.98 21.52
C LYS A 80 -12.10 9.04 22.17
N VAL A 81 -12.33 10.28 21.78
CA VAL A 81 -11.71 11.44 22.44
C VAL A 81 -12.14 11.47 23.90
N ASN A 82 -11.20 11.79 24.79
CA ASN A 82 -11.28 11.74 26.25
C ASN A 82 -11.25 10.35 26.90
N ASP A 83 -11.07 9.27 26.12
CA ASP A 83 -10.81 7.95 26.72
C ASP A 83 -9.41 7.92 27.34
N LYS A 84 -9.29 7.17 28.44
CA LYS A 84 -8.01 6.86 29.09
C LYS A 84 -7.40 5.63 28.44
N VAL A 85 -6.18 5.76 27.94
CA VAL A 85 -5.47 4.72 27.20
C VAL A 85 -4.07 4.49 27.75
N LEU A 86 -3.55 3.28 27.55
CA LEU A 86 -2.15 2.95 27.81
C LEU A 86 -1.41 2.81 26.48
N LEU A 87 -0.20 3.35 26.41
CA LEU A 87 0.62 3.26 25.20
C LEU A 87 1.30 1.88 25.12
N SER A 88 1.23 1.24 23.94
CA SER A 88 1.91 -0.04 23.71
C SER A 88 3.43 0.12 23.69
N ASN A 89 4.15 -0.76 24.38
CA ASN A 89 5.60 -0.79 24.36
C ASN A 89 6.12 -1.55 23.12
N VAL A 90 6.40 -0.81 22.05
CA VAL A 90 6.84 -1.38 20.75
C VAL A 90 8.27 -1.91 20.80
N LYS A 91 9.14 -1.30 21.63
CA LYS A 91 10.56 -1.67 21.78
C LYS A 91 10.77 -2.41 23.11
N ARG A 92 10.01 -3.48 23.33
CA ARG A 92 10.08 -4.26 24.58
C ARG A 92 11.19 -5.32 24.55
N ASN A 93 11.92 -5.44 25.66
CA ASN A 93 12.70 -6.64 25.97
C ASN A 93 11.80 -7.72 26.59
N ALA A 94 12.34 -8.92 26.80
CA ALA A 94 11.57 -10.06 27.29
C ALA A 94 10.90 -9.83 28.66
N ALA A 95 11.52 -9.04 29.54
CA ALA A 95 11.03 -8.75 30.89
C ALA A 95 10.14 -7.49 30.98
N ASP A 96 10.06 -6.70 29.89
CA ASP A 96 9.32 -5.44 29.92
C ASP A 96 7.80 -5.69 29.76
N PRO A 97 6.95 -4.91 30.45
CA PRO A 97 5.52 -5.01 30.28
C PRO A 97 5.10 -4.62 28.86
N PRO A 98 3.98 -5.16 28.35
CA PRO A 98 3.48 -4.88 27.00
C PRO A 98 3.00 -3.44 26.80
N PHE A 99 2.69 -2.74 27.90
CA PHE A 99 2.24 -1.34 27.90
C PHE A 99 3.05 -0.52 28.89
N TYR A 100 3.21 0.76 28.63
CA TYR A 100 3.72 1.71 29.62
C TYR A 100 2.71 1.89 30.75
N PRO A 101 3.16 2.12 32.00
CA PRO A 101 2.26 2.26 33.15
C PRO A 101 1.53 3.61 33.18
N GLU A 102 2.01 4.60 32.42
CA GLU A 102 1.41 5.93 32.36
C GLU A 102 0.11 5.90 31.55
N VAL A 103 -0.94 6.44 32.17
CA VAL A 103 -2.25 6.59 31.54
C VAL A 103 -2.30 7.93 30.82
N GLU A 104 -2.56 7.90 29.53
CA GLU A 104 -2.76 9.11 28.73
C GLU A 104 -4.24 9.28 28.37
N THR A 105 -4.64 10.52 28.14
CA THR A 105 -5.98 10.86 27.67
C THR A 105 -5.94 11.13 26.17
N VAL A 106 -6.88 10.54 25.42
CA VAL A 106 -6.98 10.77 23.97
C VAL A 106 -7.47 12.20 23.70
N LEU A 107 -6.66 12.99 22.99
CA LEU A 107 -7.00 14.36 22.58
C LEU A 107 -7.73 14.39 21.23
N GLN A 108 -7.29 13.55 20.29
CA GLN A 108 -7.80 13.56 18.93
C GLN A 108 -7.66 12.19 18.26
N ARG A 109 -8.59 11.90 17.33
CA ARG A 109 -8.53 10.75 16.44
C ARG A 109 -8.64 11.19 14.97
N LYS A 110 -7.72 10.71 14.13
CA LYS A 110 -7.71 10.89 12.67
C LYS A 110 -7.57 9.52 11.98
N GLY A 111 -8.70 8.92 11.64
CA GLY A 111 -8.73 7.54 11.14
C GLY A 111 -8.23 6.56 12.21
N ASP A 112 -7.14 5.86 11.90
CA ASP A 112 -6.47 4.93 12.82
C ASP A 112 -5.39 5.62 13.68
N MET A 113 -5.06 6.88 13.38
CA MET A 113 -4.09 7.66 14.15
C MET A 113 -4.78 8.27 15.37
N ILE A 114 -4.22 8.02 16.56
CA ILE A 114 -4.69 8.55 17.84
C ILE A 114 -3.57 9.44 18.40
N THR A 115 -3.95 10.64 18.84
CA THR A 115 -3.07 11.57 19.55
C THR A 115 -3.53 11.64 21.00
N SER A 116 -2.63 11.36 21.93
CA SER A 116 -2.88 11.36 23.37
C SER A 116 -1.84 12.22 24.09
N SER A 117 -2.18 12.66 25.29
CA SER A 117 -1.26 13.31 26.21
C SER A 117 -1.53 12.85 27.63
N ASN A 118 -0.48 12.82 28.45
CA ASN A 118 -0.59 12.70 29.90
C ASN A 118 -0.99 14.04 30.51
#